data_AF-A0A969DTA0-F1
#
_entry.id   AF-A0A969DTA0-F1
#
_cell.length_a   1.000
_cell.length_b   1.000
_cell.length_c   1.000
_cell.angle_alpha   90.00
_cell.angle_beta   90.00
_cell.angle_gamma   90.00
#
_symmetry.space_group_name_H-M   'P 1'
#
loop_
_entity.id
_entity.type
_entity.pdbx_description
1 polymer ?
#
loop_
_entity_poly.entity_id
_entity_poly.type
_entity_poly.pdbx_seq_one_letter_code
_entity_poly.pdbx_strand_id
1 'polypeptide(L)'
;MTSNSPLGSSWSDRYLAFIDEIITGTMKGKIASKEQVYRLLSEALAQGMGEIFERCLLERQATVQAQLDPGPGAERGTEMEQAKALRQSRALKVLAEAWGRWQTENQAKSASAAAIADLQAAAPEDRLSVLFQILDPNQTYVFNRKQIELLAQDLSQAEAALQPLAQGLQQGLRAFERMEGHLIGWMYDAPQRAVGFESSRQQVSPWQYWSQHSDSALAQQLFRGQTENRSAQELAEALAEVNLPDWIELAILLRGMQGGLIAWFDKQPYSRTGGQNMAAMTFLTFALLWSELSGGFRANGQLSTQAAQTLARASFQLALQILRAFAQRDNFPLYGGMVASFSGEGFRETMDYLDQPLRALEKTQEKARILTLLAYSQGWLGQIDRSLVLHEEALALAQEAADQRCVVANLNHLSRMQLKQQAFEGAIARASGL
;
A
#
# COMPACT_ATOMS: atom_id res chain seq x y z
N MET A 1 -16.14 -13.31 62.57
CA MET A 1 -14.94 -14.02 62.07
C MET A 1 -14.44 -13.28 60.84
N THR A 2 -13.21 -12.82 60.93
CA THR A 2 -12.49 -11.97 59.98
C THR A 2 -11.99 -12.78 58.78
N SER A 3 -12.26 -12.31 57.56
CA SER A 3 -11.36 -12.53 56.42
C SER A 3 -11.22 -11.22 55.65
N ASN A 4 -10.15 -10.50 55.96
CA ASN A 4 -9.66 -9.33 55.23
C ASN A 4 -9.19 -9.78 53.83
N SER A 5 -9.85 -9.31 52.78
CA SER A 5 -9.27 -9.21 51.44
C SER A 5 -8.96 -7.73 51.20
N PRO A 6 -7.70 -7.33 50.95
CA PRO A 6 -7.39 -5.94 50.69
C PRO A 6 -7.99 -5.53 49.35
N LEU A 7 -8.65 -4.36 49.37
CA LEU A 7 -9.26 -3.66 48.25
C LEU A 7 -8.40 -3.75 46.98
N GLY A 8 -8.99 -4.20 45.88
CA GLY A 8 -8.31 -4.38 44.60
C GLY A 8 -7.72 -3.07 44.08
N SER A 9 -6.40 -3.05 43.85
CA SER A 9 -5.71 -1.91 43.25
C SER A 9 -6.25 -1.66 41.84
N SER A 10 -6.44 -0.38 41.50
CA SER A 10 -6.87 -0.02 40.14
C SER A 10 -5.77 -0.41 39.14
N TRP A 11 -6.14 -0.72 37.89
CA TRP A 11 -5.16 -1.01 36.83
C TRP A 11 -4.13 0.12 36.66
N SER A 12 -4.55 1.36 36.94
CA SER A 12 -3.68 2.54 36.97
C SER A 12 -2.56 2.38 38.01
N ASP A 13 -2.90 2.01 39.25
CA ASP A 13 -1.93 1.83 40.34
C ASP A 13 -0.94 0.70 40.04
N ARG A 14 -1.45 -0.37 39.42
CA ARG A 14 -0.63 -1.53 39.02
C ARG A 14 0.39 -1.15 37.94
N TYR A 15 -0.02 -0.35 36.95
CA TYR A 15 0.88 0.11 35.90
C TYR A 15 1.88 1.18 36.38
N LEU A 16 1.47 2.08 37.27
CA LEU A 16 2.38 3.04 37.89
C LEU A 16 3.46 2.32 38.72
N ALA A 17 3.07 1.32 39.53
CA ALA A 17 4.01 0.51 40.30
C ALA A 17 4.99 -0.25 39.40
N PHE A 18 4.50 -0.81 38.29
CA PHE A 18 5.35 -1.47 37.29
C PHE A 18 6.33 -0.50 36.62
N ILE A 19 5.89 0.69 36.21
CA ILE A 19 6.76 1.72 35.63
C ILE A 19 7.87 2.10 36.62
N ASP A 20 7.53 2.30 37.90
CA ASP A 20 8.50 2.63 38.95
C ASP A 20 9.47 1.48 39.24
N GLU A 21 9.02 0.22 39.12
CA GLU A 21 9.88 -0.96 39.19
C GLU A 21 10.91 -0.99 38.06
N ILE A 22 10.49 -0.72 36.82
CA ILE A 22 11.38 -0.64 35.66
C ILE A 22 12.39 0.50 35.82
N ILE A 23 11.96 1.67 36.27
CA ILE A 23 12.86 2.82 36.54
C ILE A 23 13.87 2.44 37.63
N THR A 24 13.42 1.86 38.73
CA THR A 24 14.29 1.47 39.84
C THR A 24 15.26 0.36 39.44
N GLY A 25 14.79 -0.62 38.67
CA GLY A 25 15.57 -1.75 38.17
C GLY A 25 16.66 -1.34 37.18
N THR A 26 16.36 -0.41 36.26
CA THR A 26 17.35 0.18 35.36
C THR A 26 18.37 1.04 36.10
N MET A 27 17.92 1.86 37.06
CA MET A 27 18.83 2.68 37.90
C MET A 27 19.78 1.84 38.76
N LYS A 28 19.33 0.66 39.24
CA LYS A 28 20.15 -0.29 40.02
C LYS A 28 20.99 -1.22 39.14
N GLY A 29 20.93 -1.09 37.81
CA GLY A 29 21.63 -1.97 36.86
C GLY A 29 21.10 -3.41 36.80
N LYS A 30 19.94 -3.69 37.40
CA LYS A 30 19.29 -5.02 37.39
C LYS A 30 18.60 -5.33 36.06
N ILE A 31 18.22 -4.29 35.33
CA ILE A 31 17.68 -4.38 33.98
C ILE A 31 18.76 -3.90 33.03
N ALA A 32 19.35 -4.83 32.30
CA ALA A 32 20.57 -4.58 31.53
C ALA A 32 20.32 -4.28 30.05
N SER A 33 19.12 -4.57 29.53
CA SER A 33 18.83 -4.43 28.09
C SER A 33 17.39 -4.00 27.79
N LYS A 34 17.21 -3.42 26.59
CA LYS A 34 15.89 -3.06 26.04
C LYS A 34 14.98 -4.28 25.89
N GLU A 35 15.54 -5.42 25.48
CA GLU A 35 14.83 -6.70 25.36
C GLU A 35 14.29 -7.24 26.69
N GLN A 36 14.98 -6.96 27.80
CA GLN A 36 14.48 -7.35 29.12
C GLN A 36 13.30 -6.46 29.55
N VAL A 37 13.36 -5.15 29.26
CA VAL A 37 12.22 -4.24 29.46
C VAL A 37 11.02 -4.68 28.63
N TYR A 38 11.24 -5.05 27.36
CA TYR A 38 10.19 -5.53 26.47
C TYR A 38 9.50 -6.80 26.99
N ARG A 39 10.25 -7.81 27.45
CA ARG A 39 9.68 -9.03 28.02
C ARG A 39 8.82 -8.76 29.26
N LEU A 40 9.37 -7.99 30.22
CA LEU A 40 8.65 -7.63 31.43
C LEU A 40 7.37 -6.85 31.11
N LEU A 41 7.42 -5.94 30.13
CA LEU A 41 6.25 -5.21 29.65
C LEU A 41 5.21 -6.17 29.04
N SER A 42 5.62 -7.11 28.20
CA SER A 42 4.72 -8.06 27.55
C SER A 42 4.02 -9.01 28.53
N GLU A 43 4.67 -9.34 29.65
CA GLU A 43 4.10 -10.17 30.73
C GLU A 43 3.15 -9.37 31.65
N ALA A 44 3.40 -8.07 31.82
CA ALA A 44 2.64 -7.20 32.71
C ALA A 44 1.33 -6.67 32.09
N LEU A 45 1.22 -6.64 30.77
CA LEU A 45 0.07 -6.06 30.07
C LEU A 45 -1.11 -7.04 29.99
N ALA A 46 -2.26 -6.61 30.51
CA ALA A 46 -3.53 -7.31 30.33
C ALA A 46 -4.17 -6.93 28.98
N GLN A 47 -4.85 -7.88 28.36
CA GLN A 47 -5.57 -7.66 27.08
C GLN A 47 -6.57 -6.49 27.22
N GLY A 48 -6.54 -5.57 26.26
CA GLY A 48 -7.46 -4.42 26.19
C GLY A 48 -7.17 -3.25 27.13
N MET A 49 -6.15 -3.35 28.00
CA MET A 49 -5.83 -2.30 29.01
C MET A 49 -4.65 -1.39 28.61
N GLY A 50 -4.29 -1.39 27.32
CA GLY A 50 -3.13 -0.66 26.80
C GLY A 50 -3.24 0.87 26.94
N GLU A 51 -4.42 1.43 26.74
CA GLU A 51 -4.66 2.88 26.87
C GLU A 51 -4.42 3.37 28.30
N ILE A 52 -4.74 2.54 29.30
CA ILE A 52 -4.50 2.86 30.71
C ILE A 52 -2.99 2.89 30.99
N PHE A 53 -2.24 1.92 30.45
CA PHE A 53 -0.79 1.91 30.56
C PHE A 53 -0.15 3.14 29.87
N GLU A 54 -0.59 3.47 28.66
CA GLU A 54 -0.11 4.65 27.93
C GLU A 54 -0.32 5.94 28.72
N ARG A 55 -1.51 6.11 29.31
CA ARG A 55 -1.81 7.28 30.15
C ARG A 55 -0.88 7.36 31.36
N CYS A 56 -0.65 6.25 32.07
CA CYS A 56 0.27 6.21 33.21
C CYS A 56 1.73 6.51 32.80
N LEU A 57 2.15 6.02 31.63
CA LEU A 57 3.49 6.27 31.11
C LEU A 57 3.69 7.75 30.77
N LEU A 58 2.71 8.37 30.10
CA LEU A 58 2.72 9.81 29.77
C LEU A 58 2.72 10.67 31.03
N GLU A 59 1.90 10.33 32.04
CA GLU A 59 1.86 11.02 33.33
C GLU A 59 3.24 10.97 34.02
N ARG A 60 3.89 9.81 34.02
CA ARG A 60 5.21 9.64 34.63
C ARG A 60 6.31 10.40 33.87
N GLN A 61 6.26 10.40 32.54
CA GLN A 61 7.16 11.19 31.70
C GLN A 61 7.00 12.69 31.95
N ALA A 62 5.77 13.20 32.02
CA ALA A 62 5.49 14.60 32.33
C ALA A 62 6.05 15.00 33.71
N THR A 63 5.87 14.14 34.72
CA THR A 63 6.39 14.36 36.07
C THR A 63 7.92 14.47 36.10
N VAL A 64 8.63 13.57 35.42
CA VAL A 64 10.11 13.59 35.36
C VAL A 64 10.61 14.75 34.49
N GLN A 65 9.89 15.10 33.42
CA GLN A 65 10.24 16.24 32.57
C GLN A 65 10.13 17.57 33.33
N ALA A 66 9.09 17.74 34.16
CA ALA A 66 8.92 18.92 35.01
C ALA A 66 10.03 19.08 36.07
N GLN A 67 10.71 18.00 36.45
CA GLN A 67 11.88 18.04 37.35
C GLN A 67 13.18 18.44 36.62
N LEU A 68 13.27 18.17 35.32
CA LEU A 68 14.42 18.51 34.48
C LEU A 68 14.35 19.94 33.95
N ASP A 69 13.15 20.40 33.62
CA ASP A 69 12.88 21.75 33.13
C ASP A 69 11.74 22.38 33.94
N PRO A 70 12.00 22.75 35.21
CA PRO A 70 11.02 23.46 36.01
C PRO A 70 10.88 24.86 35.38
N GLY A 71 9.66 25.21 34.97
CA GLY A 71 9.37 26.42 34.19
C GLY A 71 9.86 27.74 34.83
N PRO A 72 9.69 28.87 34.14
CA PRO A 72 10.23 30.16 34.58
C PRO A 72 9.72 30.53 35.98
N GLY A 73 10.64 30.63 36.95
CA GLY A 73 10.34 31.01 38.34
C GLY A 73 10.48 29.88 39.38
N ALA A 74 10.77 28.64 38.97
CA ALA A 74 10.97 27.53 39.89
C ALA A 74 12.47 27.25 40.15
N GLU A 75 12.82 26.93 41.40
CA GLU A 75 14.20 26.61 41.79
C GLU A 75 14.65 25.31 41.13
N ARG A 76 15.79 25.35 40.42
CA ARG A 76 16.43 24.14 39.89
C ARG A 76 16.97 23.33 41.06
N GLY A 77 16.58 22.05 41.14
CA GLY A 77 17.07 21.11 42.15
C GLY A 77 18.59 20.93 42.09
N THR A 78 19.15 20.28 43.12
CA THR A 78 20.58 20.01 43.25
C THR A 78 21.14 19.21 42.06
N GLU A 79 22.45 19.29 41.80
CA GLU A 79 23.10 18.49 40.73
C GLU A 79 22.80 16.98 40.84
N MET A 80 22.67 16.48 42.07
CA MET A 80 22.35 15.08 42.33
C MET A 80 20.90 14.73 41.94
N GLU A 81 19.95 15.63 42.19
CA GLU A 81 18.54 15.46 41.79
C GLU A 81 18.37 15.54 40.28
N GLN A 82 19.09 16.45 39.60
CA GLN A 82 19.12 16.55 38.14
C GLN A 82 19.72 15.29 37.50
N ALA A 83 20.84 14.78 38.04
CA ALA A 83 21.46 13.55 37.56
C ALA A 83 20.52 12.33 37.75
N LYS A 84 19.75 12.30 38.84
CA LYS A 84 18.73 11.27 39.11
C LYS A 84 17.58 11.38 38.10
N ALA A 85 17.01 12.57 37.90
CA ALA A 85 15.92 12.80 36.96
C ALA A 85 16.35 12.48 35.51
N LEU A 86 17.60 12.77 35.13
CA LEU A 86 18.13 12.43 33.80
C LEU A 86 18.21 10.91 33.59
N ARG A 87 18.60 10.15 34.63
CA ARG A 87 18.61 8.68 34.56
C ARG A 87 17.20 8.10 34.49
N GLN A 88 16.25 8.67 35.23
CA GLN A 88 14.84 8.28 35.15
C GLN A 88 14.25 8.55 33.76
N SER A 89 14.55 9.71 33.17
CA SER A 89 14.15 10.07 31.81
C SER A 89 14.67 9.07 30.77
N ARG A 90 15.94 8.65 30.86
CA ARG A 90 16.50 7.60 29.98
C ARG A 90 15.78 6.26 30.13
N ALA A 91 15.49 5.83 31.36
CA ALA A 91 14.75 4.60 31.63
C ALA A 91 13.32 4.65 31.05
N LEU A 92 12.62 5.77 31.25
CA LEU A 92 11.29 6.01 30.70
C LEU A 92 11.29 6.06 29.17
N LYS A 93 12.33 6.61 28.55
CA LYS A 93 12.48 6.59 27.08
C LYS A 93 12.61 5.16 26.54
N VAL A 94 13.42 4.31 27.20
CA VAL A 94 13.55 2.90 26.83
C VAL A 94 12.23 2.15 27.00
N LEU A 95 11.49 2.41 28.07
CA LEU A 95 10.16 1.82 28.29
C LEU A 95 9.15 2.28 27.24
N ALA A 96 9.17 3.56 26.85
CA ALA A 96 8.32 4.10 25.79
C ALA A 96 8.65 3.52 24.41
N GLU A 97 9.93 3.34 24.09
CA GLU A 97 10.34 2.63 22.87
C GLU A 97 9.85 1.17 22.88
N ALA A 98 9.94 0.48 24.02
CA ALA A 98 9.43 -0.88 24.19
C ALA A 98 7.90 -0.95 24.08
N TRP A 99 7.19 0.05 24.62
CA TRP A 99 5.74 0.19 24.48
C TRP A 99 5.31 0.43 23.04
N GLY A 100 5.94 1.37 22.33
CA GLY A 100 5.64 1.61 20.92
C GLY A 100 5.86 0.36 20.05
N ARG A 101 6.92 -0.41 20.35
CA ARG A 101 7.15 -1.71 19.72
C ARG A 101 6.03 -2.71 20.04
N TRP A 102 5.65 -2.84 21.31
CA TRP A 102 4.59 -3.75 21.74
C TRP A 102 3.25 -3.41 21.09
N GLN A 103 2.90 -2.12 21.02
CA GLN A 103 1.66 -1.65 20.40
C GLN A 103 1.63 -2.02 18.91
N THR A 104 2.74 -1.83 18.20
CA THR A 104 2.88 -2.24 16.79
C THR A 104 2.72 -3.75 16.62
N GLU A 105 3.38 -4.56 17.46
CA GLU A 105 3.31 -6.02 17.40
C GLU A 105 1.92 -6.56 17.80
N ASN A 106 1.29 -5.98 18.82
CA ASN A 106 -0.03 -6.40 19.29
C ASN A 106 -1.13 -5.99 18.31
N GLN A 107 -1.03 -4.80 17.70
CA GLN A 107 -1.92 -4.39 16.62
C GLN A 107 -1.77 -5.33 15.41
N ALA A 108 -0.54 -5.74 15.08
CA ALA A 108 -0.30 -6.71 14.02
C ALA A 108 -0.91 -8.08 14.31
N LYS A 109 -0.78 -8.59 15.54
CA LYS A 109 -1.41 -9.85 15.96
C LYS A 109 -2.94 -9.76 15.95
N SER A 110 -3.50 -8.66 16.44
CA SER A 110 -4.95 -8.43 16.42
C SER A 110 -5.48 -8.34 14.99
N ALA A 111 -4.77 -7.64 14.10
CA ALA A 111 -5.14 -7.53 12.70
C ALA A 111 -5.02 -8.88 11.97
N SER A 112 -3.99 -9.67 12.27
CA SER A 112 -3.83 -11.04 11.75
C SER A 112 -4.98 -11.95 12.19
N ALA A 113 -5.32 -11.93 13.49
CA ALA A 113 -6.43 -12.72 14.02
C ALA A 113 -7.78 -12.33 13.39
N ALA A 114 -8.04 -11.03 13.22
CA ALA A 114 -9.24 -10.55 12.53
C ALA A 114 -9.27 -10.99 11.06
N ALA A 115 -8.15 -10.85 10.34
CA ALA A 115 -8.02 -11.30 8.96
C ALA A 115 -8.33 -12.80 8.78
N ILE A 116 -7.86 -13.65 9.71
CA ILE A 116 -8.15 -15.09 9.69
C ILE A 116 -9.63 -15.36 9.94
N ALA A 117 -10.24 -14.66 10.90
CA ALA A 117 -11.67 -14.80 11.17
C ALA A 117 -12.51 -14.41 9.94
N ASP A 118 -12.16 -13.32 9.26
CA ASP A 118 -12.83 -12.89 8.02
C ASP A 118 -12.71 -13.93 6.90
N LEU A 119 -11.52 -14.53 6.75
CA LEU A 119 -11.28 -15.60 5.76
C LEU A 119 -12.01 -16.91 6.09
N GLN A 120 -12.16 -17.23 7.37
CA GLN A 120 -12.92 -18.39 7.83
C GLN A 120 -14.42 -18.20 7.62
N ALA A 121 -14.93 -17.00 7.85
CA ALA A 121 -16.33 -16.64 7.62
C ALA A 121 -16.70 -16.56 6.13
N ALA A 122 -15.72 -16.32 5.26
CA ALA A 122 -15.93 -16.19 3.82
C ALA A 122 -16.20 -17.54 3.12
N ALA A 123 -17.13 -17.50 2.15
CA ALA A 123 -17.38 -18.62 1.24
C ALA A 123 -16.10 -18.98 0.45
N PRO A 124 -15.89 -20.28 0.10
CA PRO A 124 -14.67 -20.72 -0.57
C PRO A 124 -14.31 -19.91 -1.84
N GLU A 125 -15.29 -19.55 -2.65
CA GLU A 125 -15.15 -18.73 -3.85
C GLU A 125 -14.73 -17.27 -3.58
N ASP A 126 -15.07 -16.73 -2.41
CA ASP A 126 -14.81 -15.34 -2.05
C ASP A 126 -13.50 -15.15 -1.28
N ARG A 127 -12.93 -16.22 -0.70
CA ARG A 127 -11.72 -16.17 0.14
C ARG A 127 -10.54 -15.47 -0.53
N LEU A 128 -10.35 -15.66 -1.84
CA LEU A 128 -9.28 -14.99 -2.57
C LEU A 128 -9.52 -13.47 -2.63
N SER A 129 -10.76 -13.05 -2.89
CA SER A 129 -11.12 -11.63 -2.92
C SER A 129 -11.00 -11.00 -1.52
N VAL A 130 -11.43 -11.72 -0.48
CA VAL A 130 -11.30 -11.28 0.92
C VAL A 130 -9.84 -11.13 1.32
N LEU A 131 -8.97 -12.08 0.94
CA LEU A 131 -7.53 -11.97 1.19
C LEU A 131 -6.95 -10.68 0.59
N PHE A 132 -7.24 -10.38 -0.67
CA PHE A 132 -6.74 -9.14 -1.27
C PHE A 132 -7.44 -7.89 -0.76
N GLN A 133 -8.63 -8.00 -0.15
CA GLN A 133 -9.25 -6.88 0.54
C GLN A 133 -8.54 -6.57 1.87
N ILE A 134 -8.11 -7.60 2.59
CA ILE A 134 -7.30 -7.46 3.81
C ILE A 134 -5.94 -6.85 3.47
N LEU A 135 -5.35 -7.29 2.35
CA LEU A 135 -4.03 -6.84 1.89
C LEU A 135 -4.08 -5.52 1.10
N ASP A 136 -5.25 -4.91 0.94
CA ASP A 136 -5.43 -3.71 0.14
C ASP A 136 -4.61 -2.53 0.72
N PRO A 137 -3.72 -1.90 -0.07
CA PRO A 137 -2.95 -0.75 0.40
C PRO A 137 -3.79 0.50 0.71
N ASN A 138 -5.08 0.51 0.34
CA ASN A 138 -6.01 1.62 0.60
C ASN A 138 -6.78 1.46 1.93
N GLN A 139 -6.48 0.44 2.73
CA GLN A 139 -7.11 0.21 4.02
C GLN A 139 -6.59 1.16 5.11
N THR A 140 -7.38 1.31 6.18
CA THR A 140 -6.92 2.07 7.37
C THR A 140 -5.71 1.39 8.03
N TYR A 141 -5.70 0.06 8.07
CA TYR A 141 -4.56 -0.73 8.52
C TYR A 141 -3.90 -1.42 7.34
N VAL A 142 -2.69 -1.00 6.99
CA VAL A 142 -1.95 -1.53 5.83
C VAL A 142 -0.93 -2.57 6.29
N PHE A 143 -1.10 -3.80 5.81
CA PHE A 143 -0.14 -4.89 6.06
C PHE A 143 1.18 -4.64 5.30
N ASN A 144 2.27 -4.44 6.05
CA ASN A 144 3.64 -4.44 5.54
C ASN A 144 4.20 -5.87 5.44
N ARG A 145 5.39 -6.03 4.84
CA ARG A 145 6.03 -7.33 4.61
C ARG A 145 6.07 -8.25 5.85
N LYS A 146 6.48 -7.75 7.01
CA LYS A 146 6.56 -8.54 8.25
C LYS A 146 5.17 -8.96 8.74
N GLN A 147 4.16 -8.11 8.55
CA GLN A 147 2.78 -8.41 8.93
C GLN A 147 2.14 -9.43 7.98
N ILE A 148 2.48 -9.39 6.67
CA ILE A 148 2.07 -10.43 5.72
C ILE A 148 2.74 -11.76 6.06
N GLU A 149 4.02 -11.73 6.46
CA GLU A 149 4.73 -12.93 6.92
C GLU A 149 4.07 -13.54 8.16
N LEU A 150 3.72 -12.71 9.15
CA LEU A 150 2.96 -13.14 10.33
C LEU A 150 1.61 -13.74 9.94
N LEU A 151 0.84 -13.06 9.09
CA LEU A 151 -0.45 -13.57 8.59
C LEU A 151 -0.30 -14.91 7.88
N ALA A 152 0.73 -15.08 7.06
CA ALA A 152 0.99 -16.33 6.36
C ALA A 152 1.41 -17.46 7.31
N GLN A 153 2.14 -17.15 8.39
CA GLN A 153 2.46 -18.09 9.46
C GLN A 153 1.20 -18.49 10.22
N ASP A 154 0.38 -17.54 10.64
CA ASP A 154 -0.85 -17.81 11.38
C ASP A 154 -1.87 -18.60 10.54
N LEU A 155 -2.02 -18.27 9.25
CA LEU A 155 -2.86 -19.03 8.30
C LEU A 155 -2.39 -20.47 8.10
N SER A 156 -1.07 -20.72 8.19
CA SER A 156 -0.51 -22.08 8.10
C SER A 156 -0.86 -22.95 9.31
N GLN A 157 -1.28 -22.34 10.42
CA GLN A 157 -1.77 -23.04 11.61
C GLN A 157 -3.30 -23.08 11.68
N ALA A 158 -3.98 -22.42 10.74
CA ALA A 158 -5.44 -22.42 10.63
C ALA A 158 -5.94 -23.67 9.89
N GLU A 159 -7.24 -23.67 9.56
CA GLU A 159 -7.91 -24.79 8.90
C GLU A 159 -7.24 -25.19 7.57
N ALA A 160 -7.30 -26.49 7.24
CA ALA A 160 -6.69 -27.04 6.04
C ALA A 160 -7.11 -26.32 4.74
N ALA A 161 -8.33 -25.79 4.69
CA ALA A 161 -8.86 -25.08 3.53
C ALA A 161 -8.20 -23.71 3.27
N LEU A 162 -7.47 -23.15 4.24
CA LEU A 162 -6.75 -21.88 4.10
C LEU A 162 -5.25 -22.07 3.77
N GLN A 163 -4.76 -23.31 3.82
CA GLN A 163 -3.36 -23.65 3.55
C GLN A 163 -2.86 -23.17 2.18
N PRO A 164 -3.64 -23.24 1.07
CA PRO A 164 -3.19 -22.70 -0.20
C PRO A 164 -2.92 -21.18 -0.16
N LEU A 165 -3.68 -20.43 0.64
CA LEU A 165 -3.45 -18.99 0.83
C LEU A 165 -2.14 -18.75 1.58
N ALA A 166 -1.92 -19.48 2.67
CA ALA A 166 -0.69 -19.41 3.46
C ALA A 166 0.55 -19.71 2.59
N GLN A 167 0.48 -20.79 1.81
CA GLN A 167 1.56 -21.21 0.92
C GLN A 167 1.87 -20.14 -0.14
N GLY A 168 0.86 -19.63 -0.83
CA GLY A 168 1.04 -18.59 -1.84
C GLY A 168 1.64 -17.29 -1.28
N LEU A 169 1.20 -16.87 -0.08
CA LEU A 169 1.78 -15.71 0.61
C LEU A 169 3.26 -15.93 0.93
N GLN A 170 3.63 -17.08 1.49
CA GLN A 170 5.03 -17.41 1.82
C GLN A 170 5.90 -17.50 0.57
N GLN A 171 5.40 -18.15 -0.49
CA GLN A 171 6.10 -18.26 -1.78
C GLN A 171 6.32 -16.89 -2.39
N GLY A 172 5.27 -16.06 -2.46
CA GLY A 172 5.35 -14.72 -3.05
C GLY A 172 6.26 -13.78 -2.28
N LEU A 173 6.24 -13.83 -0.94
CA LEU A 173 7.19 -13.10 -0.11
C LEU A 173 8.63 -13.51 -0.45
N ARG A 174 8.94 -14.81 -0.45
CA ARG A 174 10.27 -15.36 -0.81
C ARG A 174 10.72 -14.98 -2.22
N ALA A 175 9.81 -15.05 -3.19
CA ALA A 175 10.07 -14.65 -4.57
C ALA A 175 10.45 -13.16 -4.64
N PHE A 176 9.73 -12.31 -3.91
CA PHE A 176 10.07 -10.89 -3.83
C PHE A 176 11.41 -10.63 -3.12
N GLU A 177 11.74 -11.33 -2.03
CA GLU A 177 13.04 -11.10 -1.33
C GLU A 177 14.23 -11.35 -2.26
N ARG A 178 14.13 -12.35 -3.15
CA ARG A 178 15.15 -12.62 -4.16
C ARG A 178 15.16 -11.55 -5.25
N MET A 179 13.98 -11.11 -5.70
CA MET A 179 13.84 -10.11 -6.76
C MET A 179 14.19 -8.69 -6.30
N GLU A 180 14.14 -8.38 -5.00
CA GLU A 180 14.32 -7.04 -4.44
C GLU A 180 15.65 -6.38 -4.89
N GLY A 181 16.74 -7.15 -4.90
CA GLY A 181 18.05 -6.69 -5.37
C GLY A 181 18.15 -6.46 -6.89
N HIS A 182 17.20 -7.01 -7.65
CA HIS A 182 17.15 -7.00 -9.11
C HIS A 182 16.10 -6.02 -9.67
N LEU A 183 15.36 -5.31 -8.82
CA LEU A 183 14.26 -4.43 -9.25
C LEU A 183 14.71 -3.34 -10.23
N ILE A 184 15.89 -2.76 -10.01
CA ILE A 184 16.41 -1.60 -10.76
C ILE A 184 17.63 -1.93 -11.62
N GLY A 185 18.09 -3.19 -11.63
CA GLY A 185 19.33 -3.58 -12.31
C GLY A 185 19.34 -3.22 -13.80
N TRP A 186 18.19 -3.41 -14.47
CA TRP A 186 17.96 -3.03 -15.86
C TRP A 186 18.24 -1.56 -16.19
N MET A 187 18.13 -0.65 -15.21
CA MET A 187 18.39 0.78 -15.42
C MET A 187 19.88 1.11 -15.54
N TYR A 188 20.75 0.24 -14.99
CA TYR A 188 22.21 0.43 -15.02
C TYR A 188 22.87 -0.27 -16.22
N ASP A 189 22.20 -1.27 -16.78
CA ASP A 189 22.71 -2.04 -17.92
C ASP A 189 22.34 -1.42 -19.29
N ALA A 190 21.55 -0.34 -19.31
CA ALA A 190 21.09 0.33 -20.54
C ALA A 190 22.07 1.43 -21.02
N PRO A 191 22.56 1.40 -22.28
CA PRO A 191 23.55 2.37 -22.77
C PRO A 191 23.05 3.81 -22.98
N GLN A 192 21.74 4.11 -22.91
CA GLN A 192 21.19 5.47 -23.11
C GLN A 192 19.94 5.73 -22.27
N ARG A 193 19.79 7.00 -21.85
CA ARG A 193 18.90 7.58 -20.81
C ARG A 193 17.37 7.41 -20.98
N ALA A 194 16.88 6.50 -21.80
CA ALA A 194 15.46 6.18 -21.80
C ALA A 194 15.18 5.17 -20.68
N VAL A 195 14.29 5.51 -19.75
CA VAL A 195 13.83 4.64 -18.66
C VAL A 195 12.34 4.41 -18.92
N GLY A 196 11.89 3.16 -18.96
CA GLY A 196 10.50 2.83 -19.29
C GLY A 196 10.27 1.32 -19.36
N PHE A 197 9.00 0.93 -19.48
CA PHE A 197 8.56 -0.47 -19.53
C PHE A 197 8.37 -1.01 -20.97
N GLU A 198 8.54 -0.17 -21.98
CA GLU A 198 8.35 -0.54 -23.39
C GLU A 198 9.61 -1.22 -23.97
N SER A 199 9.42 -2.28 -24.76
CA SER A 199 10.47 -3.03 -25.46
C SER A 199 10.85 -2.33 -26.76
N SER A 200 11.89 -1.49 -26.75
CA SER A 200 12.50 -0.96 -27.98
C SER A 200 13.71 -1.81 -28.41
N ARG A 201 13.97 -1.96 -29.72
CA ARG A 201 15.01 -2.84 -30.30
C ARG A 201 16.45 -2.55 -29.83
N GLN A 202 16.68 -1.48 -29.07
CA GLN A 202 18.01 -1.05 -28.58
C GLN A 202 18.09 -0.98 -27.05
N GLN A 203 17.07 -1.44 -26.33
CA GLN A 203 16.93 -1.23 -24.88
C GLN A 203 16.64 -2.54 -24.16
N VAL A 204 17.30 -2.75 -23.01
CA VAL A 204 16.98 -3.87 -22.11
C VAL A 204 15.66 -3.54 -21.41
N SER A 205 14.61 -4.27 -21.74
CA SER A 205 13.30 -4.14 -21.09
C SER A 205 13.38 -4.63 -19.63
N PRO A 206 12.74 -3.94 -18.66
CA PRO A 206 12.65 -4.44 -17.29
C PRO A 206 12.05 -5.85 -17.23
N TRP A 207 11.08 -6.16 -18.10
CA TRP A 207 10.48 -7.48 -18.21
C TRP A 207 11.50 -8.54 -18.59
N GLN A 208 12.35 -8.25 -19.57
CA GLN A 208 13.40 -9.18 -20.00
C GLN A 208 14.37 -9.46 -18.84
N TYR A 209 14.79 -8.41 -18.14
CA TYR A 209 15.70 -8.53 -17.01
C TYR A 209 15.09 -9.36 -15.86
N TRP A 210 13.86 -9.07 -15.45
CA TRP A 210 13.19 -9.82 -14.39
C TRP A 210 12.88 -11.26 -14.77
N SER A 211 12.62 -11.54 -16.06
CA SER A 211 12.40 -12.91 -16.54
C SER A 211 13.61 -13.83 -16.32
N GLN A 212 14.83 -13.26 -16.28
CA GLN A 212 16.08 -14.01 -16.08
C GLN A 212 16.41 -14.23 -14.60
N HIS A 213 15.80 -13.44 -13.70
CA HIS A 213 16.10 -13.43 -12.27
C HIS A 213 14.93 -13.92 -11.40
N SER A 214 13.78 -14.25 -12.00
CA SER A 214 12.62 -14.78 -11.29
C SER A 214 12.70 -16.30 -11.21
N ASP A 215 12.43 -16.89 -10.04
CA ASP A 215 12.27 -18.35 -9.90
C ASP A 215 10.82 -18.82 -10.11
N SER A 216 9.85 -17.90 -10.05
CA SER A 216 8.43 -18.23 -10.22
C SER A 216 8.11 -18.50 -11.69
N ALA A 217 7.61 -19.70 -11.99
CA ALA A 217 7.31 -20.13 -13.35
C ALA A 217 6.25 -19.25 -14.01
N LEU A 218 5.18 -18.91 -13.28
CA LEU A 218 4.11 -18.06 -13.79
C LEU A 218 4.61 -16.62 -14.04
N ALA A 219 5.43 -16.09 -13.13
CA ALA A 219 6.05 -14.78 -13.33
C ALA A 219 7.02 -14.75 -14.51
N GLN A 220 7.84 -15.80 -14.69
CA GLN A 220 8.71 -15.92 -15.86
C GLN A 220 7.91 -15.92 -17.17
N GLN A 221 6.81 -16.67 -17.24
CA GLN A 221 5.94 -16.70 -18.43
C GLN A 221 5.36 -15.32 -18.73
N LEU A 222 4.85 -14.63 -17.70
CA LEU A 222 4.35 -13.26 -17.81
C LEU A 222 5.43 -12.30 -18.31
N PHE A 223 6.61 -12.29 -17.70
CA PHE A 223 7.69 -11.38 -18.06
C PHE A 223 8.24 -11.65 -19.47
N ARG A 224 8.32 -12.92 -19.89
CA ARG A 224 8.69 -13.28 -21.27
C ARG A 224 7.63 -12.82 -22.27
N GLY A 225 6.36 -13.05 -21.98
CA GLY A 225 5.25 -12.55 -22.80
C GLY A 225 5.34 -11.04 -23.01
N GLN A 226 5.52 -10.27 -21.92
CA GLN A 226 5.67 -8.82 -21.99
C GLN A 226 6.91 -8.38 -22.79
N THR A 227 8.01 -9.12 -22.71
CA THR A 227 9.21 -8.89 -23.53
C THR A 227 8.94 -9.09 -25.02
N GLU A 228 8.07 -10.03 -25.36
CA GLU A 228 7.64 -10.36 -26.72
C GLU A 228 6.48 -9.47 -27.22
N ASN A 229 6.09 -8.45 -26.44
CA ASN A 229 4.91 -7.61 -26.67
C ASN A 229 3.58 -8.40 -26.73
N ARG A 230 3.51 -9.53 -26.02
CA ARG A 230 2.26 -10.28 -25.80
C ARG A 230 1.58 -9.77 -24.54
N SER A 231 0.28 -9.52 -24.63
CA SER A 231 -0.51 -9.03 -23.50
C SER A 231 -0.58 -10.05 -22.36
N ALA A 232 -0.83 -9.60 -21.14
CA ALA A 232 -1.08 -10.51 -20.03
C ALA A 232 -2.42 -11.26 -20.21
N GLN A 233 -3.34 -10.71 -21.01
CA GLN A 233 -4.57 -11.36 -21.41
C GLN A 233 -4.30 -12.65 -22.19
N GLU A 234 -3.43 -12.60 -23.20
CA GLU A 234 -3.07 -13.78 -23.99
C GLU A 234 -2.47 -14.90 -23.12
N LEU A 235 -1.65 -14.53 -22.12
CA LEU A 235 -1.16 -15.50 -21.16
C LEU A 235 -2.32 -16.13 -20.39
N ALA A 236 -3.18 -15.32 -19.78
CA ALA A 236 -4.29 -15.80 -18.98
C ALA A 236 -5.28 -16.65 -19.78
N GLU A 237 -5.51 -16.36 -21.07
CA GLU A 237 -6.35 -17.17 -21.96
C GLU A 237 -5.72 -18.53 -22.29
N ALA A 238 -4.39 -18.61 -22.36
CA ALA A 238 -3.65 -19.81 -22.75
C ALA A 238 -3.35 -20.77 -21.59
N LEU A 239 -3.61 -20.37 -20.33
CA LEU A 239 -3.36 -21.21 -19.16
C LEU A 239 -4.39 -22.34 -19.08
N ALA A 240 -3.91 -23.58 -19.17
CA ALA A 240 -4.74 -24.78 -19.02
C ALA A 240 -5.08 -25.09 -17.56
N GLU A 241 -4.15 -24.82 -16.65
CA GLU A 241 -4.29 -25.02 -15.21
C GLU A 241 -3.59 -23.89 -14.46
N VAL A 242 -4.17 -23.46 -13.34
CA VAL A 242 -3.58 -22.45 -12.46
C VAL A 242 -3.75 -22.91 -11.02
N ASN A 243 -2.64 -23.21 -10.35
CA ASN A 243 -2.66 -23.48 -8.92
C ASN A 243 -2.86 -22.17 -8.16
N LEU A 244 -3.72 -22.20 -7.14
CA LEU A 244 -4.01 -21.03 -6.33
C LEU A 244 -2.76 -20.46 -5.61
N PRO A 245 -1.86 -21.28 -5.01
CA PRO A 245 -0.62 -20.77 -4.42
C PRO A 245 0.27 -20.04 -5.43
N ASP A 246 0.47 -20.60 -6.63
CA ASP A 246 1.31 -20.01 -7.69
C ASP A 246 0.75 -18.66 -8.18
N TRP A 247 -0.58 -18.53 -8.24
CA TRP A 247 -1.22 -17.27 -8.58
C TRP A 247 -1.08 -16.22 -7.47
N ILE A 248 -1.21 -16.62 -6.19
CA ILE A 248 -1.00 -15.72 -5.06
C ILE A 248 0.48 -15.33 -4.96
N GLU A 249 1.41 -16.25 -5.24
CA GLU A 249 2.84 -15.97 -5.36
C GLU A 249 3.07 -14.82 -6.36
N LEU A 250 2.53 -14.95 -7.58
CA LEU A 250 2.60 -13.90 -8.59
C LEU A 250 2.03 -12.58 -8.07
N ALA A 251 0.85 -12.60 -7.43
CA ALA A 251 0.21 -11.40 -6.93
C ALA A 251 1.06 -10.66 -5.89
N ILE A 252 1.65 -11.39 -4.93
CA ILE A 252 2.51 -10.80 -3.90
C ILE A 252 3.85 -10.34 -4.49
N LEU A 253 4.43 -11.10 -5.42
CA LEU A 253 5.65 -10.71 -6.13
C LEU A 253 5.45 -9.38 -6.87
N LEU A 254 4.41 -9.29 -7.72
CA LEU A 254 4.13 -8.08 -8.49
C LEU A 254 3.80 -6.88 -7.58
N ARG A 255 3.04 -7.11 -6.50
CA ARG A 255 2.78 -6.07 -5.49
C ARG A 255 4.08 -5.55 -4.86
N GLY A 256 4.98 -6.45 -4.49
CA GLY A 256 6.29 -6.11 -3.94
C GLY A 256 7.13 -5.31 -4.94
N MET A 257 7.21 -5.78 -6.20
CA MET A 257 7.95 -5.11 -7.27
C MET A 257 7.42 -3.70 -7.52
N GLN A 258 6.10 -3.55 -7.66
CA GLN A 258 5.44 -2.27 -7.83
C GLN A 258 5.78 -1.31 -6.68
N GLY A 259 5.60 -1.76 -5.42
CA GLY A 259 5.87 -0.96 -4.24
C GLY A 259 7.35 -0.56 -4.12
N GLY A 260 8.26 -1.49 -4.39
CA GLY A 260 9.71 -1.25 -4.37
C GLY A 260 10.15 -0.24 -5.43
N LEU A 261 9.63 -0.36 -6.65
CA LEU A 261 9.88 0.59 -7.75
C LEU A 261 9.35 1.98 -7.41
N ILE A 262 8.10 2.10 -6.96
CA ILE A 262 7.51 3.38 -6.56
C ILE A 262 8.34 4.03 -5.45
N ALA A 263 8.69 3.27 -4.41
CA ALA A 263 9.49 3.79 -3.31
C ALA A 263 10.89 4.26 -3.76
N TRP A 264 11.48 3.60 -4.75
CA TRP A 264 12.76 4.00 -5.34
C TRP A 264 12.61 5.27 -6.20
N PHE A 265 11.58 5.33 -7.05
CA PHE A 265 11.30 6.48 -7.92
C PHE A 265 10.94 7.74 -7.12
N ASP A 266 10.19 7.61 -6.03
CA ASP A 266 9.82 8.74 -5.17
C ASP A 266 11.01 9.33 -4.41
N LYS A 267 12.08 8.55 -4.20
CA LYS A 267 13.30 8.97 -3.51
C LYS A 267 14.36 9.56 -4.44
N GLN A 268 14.11 9.71 -5.74
CA GLN A 268 15.11 10.18 -6.70
C GLN A 268 15.53 11.63 -6.42
N PRO A 269 16.79 11.89 -6.00
CA PRO A 269 17.22 13.23 -5.57
C PRO A 269 17.51 14.18 -6.75
N TYR A 270 17.81 13.64 -7.93
CA TYR A 270 18.29 14.43 -9.08
C TYR A 270 17.19 14.90 -10.04
N SER A 271 16.01 14.28 -10.02
CA SER A 271 14.84 14.73 -10.79
C SER A 271 13.55 14.31 -10.09
N ARG A 272 13.02 15.18 -9.23
CA ARG A 272 11.77 14.95 -8.52
C ARG A 272 10.61 14.72 -9.50
N THR A 273 10.50 15.54 -10.55
CA THR A 273 9.47 15.40 -11.58
C THR A 273 9.63 14.10 -12.38
N GLY A 274 10.86 13.73 -12.75
CA GLY A 274 11.15 12.48 -13.45
C GLY A 274 10.79 11.25 -12.62
N GLY A 275 11.17 11.24 -11.34
CA GLY A 275 10.81 10.17 -10.39
C GLY A 275 9.29 10.04 -10.22
N GLN A 276 8.59 11.16 -10.05
CA GLN A 276 7.12 11.15 -9.92
C GLN A 276 6.41 10.59 -11.17
N ASN A 277 6.90 10.93 -12.36
CA ASN A 277 6.37 10.36 -13.60
C ASN A 277 6.63 8.85 -13.69
N MET A 278 7.81 8.38 -13.31
CA MET A 278 8.13 6.94 -13.28
C MET A 278 7.30 6.15 -12.26
N ALA A 279 7.06 6.73 -11.08
CA ALA A 279 6.17 6.14 -10.08
C ALA A 279 4.75 6.01 -10.63
N ALA A 280 4.23 7.07 -11.27
CA ALA A 280 2.92 7.05 -11.88
C ALA A 280 2.80 6.04 -13.04
N MET A 281 3.84 5.91 -13.88
CA MET A 281 3.89 4.84 -14.90
C MET A 281 3.86 3.45 -14.30
N THR A 282 4.61 3.25 -13.21
CA THR A 282 4.60 1.99 -12.48
C THR A 282 3.18 1.62 -12.01
N PHE A 283 2.40 2.58 -11.49
CA PHE A 283 0.99 2.32 -11.15
C PHE A 283 0.16 1.90 -12.36
N LEU A 284 0.22 2.66 -13.46
CA LEU A 284 -0.61 2.39 -14.63
C LEU A 284 -0.25 1.07 -15.31
N THR A 285 1.04 0.77 -15.46
CA THR A 285 1.52 -0.47 -16.06
C THR A 285 1.07 -1.69 -15.27
N PHE A 286 1.17 -1.66 -13.93
CA PHE A 286 0.72 -2.79 -13.11
C PHE A 286 -0.81 -2.88 -13.06
N ALA A 287 -1.54 -1.75 -13.01
CA ALA A 287 -3.00 -1.75 -13.10
C ALA A 287 -3.50 -2.34 -14.43
N LEU A 288 -2.82 -2.02 -15.54
CA LEU A 288 -3.10 -2.59 -16.85
C LEU A 288 -2.90 -4.10 -16.86
N LEU A 289 -1.73 -4.55 -16.40
CA LEU A 289 -1.39 -5.97 -16.36
C LEU A 289 -2.46 -6.78 -15.63
N TRP A 290 -2.95 -6.29 -14.49
CA TRP A 290 -4.05 -6.92 -13.76
C TRP A 290 -5.40 -6.84 -14.48
N SER A 291 -5.67 -5.76 -15.21
CA SER A 291 -6.90 -5.62 -16.01
C SER A 291 -6.90 -6.60 -17.18
N GLU A 292 -5.77 -6.75 -17.86
CA GLU A 292 -5.56 -7.74 -18.94
C GLU A 292 -5.68 -9.18 -18.41
N LEU A 293 -5.03 -9.50 -17.28
CA LEU A 293 -5.21 -10.80 -16.63
C LEU A 293 -6.68 -11.08 -16.30
N SER A 294 -7.41 -10.09 -15.79
CA SER A 294 -8.86 -10.20 -15.55
C SER A 294 -9.62 -10.53 -16.84
N GLY A 295 -9.36 -9.79 -17.92
CA GLY A 295 -9.97 -10.03 -19.23
C GLY A 295 -9.68 -11.44 -19.75
N GLY A 296 -8.41 -11.86 -19.71
CA GLY A 296 -8.01 -13.16 -20.19
C GLY A 296 -8.57 -14.33 -19.38
N PHE A 297 -8.67 -14.22 -18.05
CA PHE A 297 -9.34 -15.25 -17.26
C PHE A 297 -10.85 -15.34 -17.54
N ARG A 298 -11.53 -14.22 -17.87
CA ARG A 298 -12.95 -14.25 -18.28
C ARG A 298 -13.14 -14.93 -19.64
N ALA A 299 -12.17 -14.77 -20.54
CA ALA A 299 -12.17 -15.38 -21.87
C ALA A 299 -11.60 -16.81 -21.90
N ASN A 300 -10.98 -17.27 -20.80
CA ASN A 300 -10.35 -18.58 -20.73
C ASN A 300 -11.40 -19.71 -20.77
N GLY A 301 -11.37 -20.51 -21.84
CA GLY A 301 -12.24 -21.67 -22.04
C GLY A 301 -11.66 -23.01 -21.59
N GLN A 302 -10.43 -23.04 -21.08
CA GLN A 302 -9.74 -24.26 -20.63
C GLN A 302 -9.93 -24.50 -19.12
N LEU A 303 -9.98 -23.43 -18.31
CA LEU A 303 -10.21 -23.50 -16.88
C LEU A 303 -11.69 -23.80 -16.56
N SER A 304 -11.93 -24.34 -15.36
CA SER A 304 -13.30 -24.42 -14.84
C SER A 304 -13.91 -23.02 -14.72
N THR A 305 -15.20 -22.88 -14.99
CA THR A 305 -15.91 -21.59 -14.94
C THR A 305 -15.74 -20.90 -13.59
N GLN A 306 -15.75 -21.66 -12.50
CA GLN A 306 -15.54 -21.12 -11.15
C GLN A 306 -14.12 -20.58 -10.96
N ALA A 307 -13.08 -21.35 -11.33
CA ALA A 307 -11.70 -20.91 -11.21
C ALA A 307 -11.43 -19.66 -12.07
N ALA A 308 -11.90 -19.66 -13.32
CA ALA A 308 -11.81 -18.53 -14.24
C ALA A 308 -12.44 -17.26 -13.64
N GLN A 309 -13.65 -17.36 -13.07
CA GLN A 309 -14.34 -16.22 -12.46
C GLN A 309 -13.62 -15.72 -11.19
N THR A 310 -13.16 -16.63 -10.32
CA THR A 310 -12.43 -16.26 -9.09
C THR A 310 -11.15 -15.50 -9.42
N LEU A 311 -10.34 -16.00 -10.36
CA LEU A 311 -9.09 -15.35 -10.79
C LEU A 311 -9.36 -14.03 -11.50
N ALA A 312 -10.38 -13.98 -12.37
CA ALA A 312 -10.77 -12.74 -13.04
C ALA A 312 -11.18 -11.65 -12.03
N ARG A 313 -12.01 -12.00 -11.04
CA ARG A 313 -12.45 -11.08 -9.99
C ARG A 313 -11.28 -10.58 -9.15
N ALA A 314 -10.38 -11.48 -8.73
CA ALA A 314 -9.21 -11.10 -7.94
C ALA A 314 -8.24 -10.21 -8.72
N SER A 315 -7.95 -10.53 -9.98
CA SER A 315 -7.14 -9.68 -10.89
C SER A 315 -7.76 -8.29 -11.01
N PHE A 316 -9.07 -8.22 -11.25
CA PHE A 316 -9.79 -6.95 -11.37
C PHE A 316 -9.73 -6.13 -10.08
N GLN A 317 -9.91 -6.78 -8.93
CA GLN A 317 -9.78 -6.15 -7.62
C GLN A 317 -8.37 -5.55 -7.42
N LEU A 318 -7.31 -6.27 -7.76
CA LEU A 318 -5.94 -5.76 -7.68
C LEU A 318 -5.71 -4.53 -8.57
N ALA A 319 -6.23 -4.55 -9.80
CA ALA A 319 -6.19 -3.39 -10.68
C ALA A 319 -6.84 -2.16 -10.03
N LEU A 320 -8.04 -2.33 -9.45
CA LEU A 320 -8.75 -1.27 -8.75
C LEU A 320 -7.99 -0.71 -7.55
N GLN A 321 -7.41 -1.59 -6.74
CA GLN A 321 -6.64 -1.18 -5.56
C GLN A 321 -5.41 -0.35 -5.95
N ILE A 322 -4.73 -0.73 -7.03
CA ILE A 322 -3.59 0.01 -7.57
C ILE A 322 -4.03 1.40 -8.05
N LEU A 323 -5.12 1.46 -8.81
CA LEU A 323 -5.66 2.72 -9.32
C LEU A 323 -6.11 3.66 -8.19
N ARG A 324 -6.77 3.14 -7.15
CA ARG A 324 -7.16 3.92 -5.97
C ARG A 324 -5.93 4.47 -5.24
N ALA A 325 -4.93 3.61 -5.01
CA ALA A 325 -3.70 4.01 -4.34
C ALA A 325 -2.97 5.10 -5.13
N PHE A 326 -3.00 5.02 -6.46
CA PHE A 326 -2.47 6.06 -7.33
C PHE A 326 -3.25 7.38 -7.20
N ALA A 327 -4.58 7.32 -7.29
CA ALA A 327 -5.46 8.49 -7.22
C ALA A 327 -5.39 9.26 -5.89
N GLN A 328 -5.09 8.56 -4.79
CA GLN A 328 -4.99 9.17 -3.46
C GLN A 328 -3.68 9.94 -3.23
N ARG A 329 -2.69 9.82 -4.12
CA ARG A 329 -1.40 10.50 -3.96
C ARG A 329 -1.54 12.03 -4.03
N ASP A 330 -0.83 12.73 -3.15
CA ASP A 330 -0.79 14.21 -3.13
C ASP A 330 -0.31 14.80 -4.46
N ASN A 331 0.60 14.08 -5.12
CA ASN A 331 1.22 14.45 -6.39
C ASN A 331 0.52 13.84 -7.62
N PHE A 332 -0.75 13.45 -7.51
CA PHE A 332 -1.50 12.92 -8.65
C PHE A 332 -1.51 13.90 -9.84
N PRO A 333 -1.18 13.47 -11.07
CA PRO A 333 -0.91 14.37 -12.20
C PRO A 333 -2.17 14.86 -12.91
N LEU A 334 -2.88 15.82 -12.32
CA LEU A 334 -4.14 16.39 -12.86
C LEU A 334 -3.98 17.18 -14.18
N TYR A 335 -2.79 17.70 -14.49
CA TYR A 335 -2.56 18.62 -15.62
C TYR A 335 -1.57 18.11 -16.69
N GLY A 336 -1.33 16.80 -16.72
CA GLY A 336 -0.48 16.15 -17.72
C GLY A 336 0.98 16.03 -17.29
N GLY A 337 1.59 14.91 -17.72
CA GLY A 337 3.01 14.57 -17.47
C GLY A 337 3.36 13.12 -17.86
N MET A 338 2.36 12.25 -17.96
CA MET A 338 2.53 10.81 -18.19
C MET A 338 2.60 10.39 -19.66
N VAL A 339 1.97 11.17 -20.54
CA VAL A 339 1.66 10.76 -21.93
C VAL A 339 2.89 10.80 -22.85
N ALA A 340 3.95 11.53 -22.51
CA ALA A 340 5.18 11.54 -23.28
C ALA A 340 5.97 10.21 -23.21
N SER A 341 5.61 9.32 -22.27
CA SER A 341 6.33 8.09 -21.99
C SER A 341 5.57 6.81 -22.33
N PHE A 342 4.29 6.93 -22.73
CA PHE A 342 3.54 5.86 -23.37
C PHE A 342 3.52 6.14 -24.87
N SER A 343 4.44 5.55 -25.62
CA SER A 343 4.55 5.77 -27.06
C SER A 343 3.95 4.59 -27.84
N GLY A 344 2.71 4.72 -28.34
CA GLY A 344 2.16 3.81 -29.36
C GLY A 344 0.74 3.29 -29.13
N GLU A 345 0.41 2.18 -29.81
CA GLU A 345 -0.90 1.48 -29.79
C GLU A 345 -1.24 0.92 -28.40
N GLY A 346 -0.25 0.46 -27.63
CA GLY A 346 -0.46 -0.11 -26.29
C GLY A 346 -1.07 0.86 -25.27
N PHE A 347 -0.88 2.18 -25.44
CA PHE A 347 -1.52 3.17 -24.58
C PHE A 347 -3.03 3.24 -24.80
N ARG A 348 -3.49 3.10 -26.03
CA ARG A 348 -4.93 3.12 -26.35
C ARG A 348 -5.62 1.90 -25.76
N GLU A 349 -5.01 0.73 -25.92
CA GLU A 349 -5.46 -0.51 -25.29
C GLU A 349 -5.47 -0.39 -23.77
N THR A 350 -4.44 0.23 -23.18
CA THR A 350 -4.39 0.54 -21.74
C THR A 350 -5.63 1.30 -21.27
N MET A 351 -6.06 2.31 -22.03
CA MET A 351 -7.24 3.11 -21.66
C MET A 351 -8.54 2.32 -21.77
N ASP A 352 -8.66 1.45 -22.77
CA ASP A 352 -9.87 0.61 -22.94
C ASP A 352 -9.96 -0.47 -21.85
N TYR A 353 -8.84 -1.08 -21.47
CA TYR A 353 -8.80 -2.06 -20.38
C TYR A 353 -9.03 -1.43 -19.00
N LEU A 354 -8.56 -0.20 -18.77
CA LEU A 354 -8.79 0.51 -17.51
C LEU A 354 -10.21 1.09 -17.41
N ASP A 355 -10.95 1.25 -18.51
CA ASP A 355 -12.34 1.73 -18.50
C ASP A 355 -13.28 0.74 -17.81
N GLN A 356 -13.11 -0.57 -18.04
CA GLN A 356 -13.93 -1.61 -17.37
C GLN A 356 -13.88 -1.53 -15.83
N PRO A 357 -12.71 -1.50 -15.17
CA PRO A 357 -12.61 -1.28 -13.74
C PRO A 357 -13.31 -0.02 -13.25
N LEU A 358 -13.12 1.09 -13.95
CA LEU A 358 -13.65 2.38 -13.53
C LEU A 358 -15.17 2.48 -13.63
N ARG A 359 -15.79 1.74 -14.56
CA ARG A 359 -17.26 1.65 -14.65
C ARG A 359 -17.87 0.92 -13.45
N ALA A 360 -17.17 -0.08 -12.91
CA ALA A 360 -17.65 -0.85 -11.76
C ALA A 360 -17.43 -0.14 -10.41
N LEU A 361 -16.63 0.92 -10.37
CA LEU A 361 -16.41 1.71 -9.17
C LEU A 361 -17.63 2.56 -8.81
N GLU A 362 -17.88 2.65 -7.50
CA GLU A 362 -18.76 3.67 -6.95
C GLU A 362 -18.30 5.08 -7.35
N LYS A 363 -19.22 6.03 -7.28
CA LYS A 363 -18.97 7.44 -7.60
C LYS A 363 -18.07 8.08 -6.54
N THR A 364 -16.77 7.87 -6.64
CA THR A 364 -15.79 8.36 -5.66
C THR A 364 -14.86 9.43 -6.21
N GLN A 365 -14.19 10.13 -5.30
CA GLN A 365 -13.12 11.08 -5.60
C GLN A 365 -12.01 10.45 -6.45
N GLU A 366 -11.61 9.22 -6.13
CA GLU A 366 -10.55 8.52 -6.85
C GLU A 366 -10.94 8.25 -8.30
N LYS A 367 -12.20 7.85 -8.54
CA LYS A 367 -12.74 7.67 -9.89
C LYS A 367 -12.65 8.97 -10.68
N ALA A 368 -13.06 10.09 -10.10
CA ALA A 368 -12.97 11.41 -10.76
C ALA A 368 -11.53 11.74 -11.19
N ARG A 369 -10.55 11.50 -10.32
CA ARG A 369 -9.13 11.73 -10.60
C ARG A 369 -8.61 10.84 -11.73
N ILE A 370 -8.91 9.54 -11.70
CA ILE A 370 -8.46 8.62 -12.75
C ILE A 370 -9.11 8.99 -14.09
N LEU A 371 -10.42 9.27 -14.11
CA LEU A 371 -11.11 9.73 -15.32
C LEU A 371 -10.49 11.02 -15.87
N THR A 372 -10.09 11.97 -15.02
CA THR A 372 -9.38 13.19 -15.44
C THR A 372 -8.08 12.88 -16.19
N LEU A 373 -7.30 11.92 -15.68
CA LEU A 373 -6.05 11.48 -16.31
C LEU A 373 -6.30 10.77 -17.64
N LEU A 374 -7.29 9.87 -17.69
CA LEU A 374 -7.68 9.18 -18.93
C LEU A 374 -8.21 10.16 -19.97
N ALA A 375 -9.06 11.11 -19.56
CA ALA A 375 -9.64 12.12 -20.43
C ALA A 375 -8.55 13.01 -21.05
N TYR A 376 -7.60 13.50 -20.25
CA TYR A 376 -6.46 14.26 -20.74
C TYR A 376 -5.67 13.47 -21.79
N SER A 377 -5.45 12.19 -21.53
CA SER A 377 -4.74 11.26 -22.39
C SER A 377 -5.45 11.04 -23.73
N GLN A 378 -6.77 10.84 -23.72
CA GLN A 378 -7.58 10.72 -24.93
C GLN A 378 -7.54 12.01 -25.79
N GLY A 379 -7.58 13.17 -25.14
CA GLY A 379 -7.51 14.46 -25.83
C GLY A 379 -6.15 14.69 -26.50
N TRP A 380 -5.07 14.20 -25.90
CA TRP A 380 -3.72 14.22 -26.49
C TRP A 380 -3.61 13.30 -27.71
N LEU A 381 -4.26 12.13 -27.68
CA LEU A 381 -4.37 11.19 -28.81
C LEU A 381 -5.32 11.66 -29.93
N GLY A 382 -5.91 12.86 -29.80
CA GLY A 382 -6.86 13.40 -30.78
C GLY A 382 -8.28 12.85 -30.67
N GLN A 383 -8.59 12.03 -29.67
CA GLN A 383 -9.96 11.55 -29.39
C GLN A 383 -10.74 12.60 -28.59
N ILE A 384 -10.97 13.76 -29.21
CA ILE A 384 -11.52 14.95 -28.55
C ILE A 384 -12.91 14.66 -27.95
N ASP A 385 -13.82 14.02 -28.68
CA ASP A 385 -15.18 13.78 -28.19
C ASP A 385 -15.20 12.83 -26.97
N ARG A 386 -14.42 11.75 -27.03
CA ARG A 386 -14.26 10.82 -25.89
C ARG A 386 -13.66 11.52 -24.68
N SER A 387 -12.68 12.38 -24.91
CA SER A 387 -12.03 13.16 -23.85
C SER A 387 -13.00 14.16 -23.21
N LEU A 388 -13.89 14.81 -23.97
CA LEU A 388 -14.93 15.68 -23.42
C LEU A 388 -15.88 14.90 -22.49
N VAL A 389 -16.40 13.77 -22.95
CA VAL A 389 -17.31 12.93 -22.15
C VAL A 389 -16.67 12.52 -20.82
N LEU A 390 -15.42 12.06 -20.87
CA LEU A 390 -14.69 11.64 -19.66
C LEU A 390 -14.40 12.81 -18.72
N HIS A 391 -14.05 14.00 -19.24
CA HIS A 391 -13.84 15.20 -18.42
C HIS A 391 -15.16 15.71 -17.79
N GLU A 392 -16.29 15.57 -18.47
CA GLU A 392 -17.60 15.94 -17.91
C GLU A 392 -18.04 14.99 -16.80
N GLU A 393 -17.86 13.68 -16.98
CA GLU A 393 -18.10 12.69 -15.92
C GLU A 393 -17.18 12.95 -14.72
N ALA A 394 -15.88 13.15 -14.97
CA ALA A 394 -14.90 13.47 -13.93
C ALA A 394 -15.25 14.74 -13.17
N LEU A 395 -15.71 15.79 -13.85
CA LEU A 395 -16.13 17.05 -13.23
C LEU A 395 -17.32 16.84 -12.29
N ALA A 396 -18.36 16.13 -12.76
CA ALA A 396 -19.55 15.87 -11.96
C ALA A 396 -19.21 15.10 -10.68
N LEU A 397 -18.37 14.06 -10.79
CA LEU A 397 -17.91 13.28 -9.65
C LEU A 397 -17.01 14.10 -8.70
N ALA A 398 -16.13 14.93 -9.25
CA ALA A 398 -15.26 15.79 -8.44
C ALA A 398 -16.05 16.83 -7.64
N GLN A 399 -17.14 17.37 -8.20
CA GLN A 399 -18.05 18.28 -7.51
C GLN A 399 -18.79 17.58 -6.37
N GLU A 400 -19.34 16.39 -6.63
CA GLU A 400 -20.02 15.57 -5.62
C GLU A 400 -19.07 15.20 -4.46
N ALA A 401 -17.82 14.88 -4.78
CA ALA A 401 -16.78 14.55 -3.80
C ALA A 401 -16.06 15.77 -3.18
N ALA A 402 -16.47 17.00 -3.54
CA ALA A 402 -15.83 18.25 -3.11
C ALA A 402 -14.30 18.34 -3.38
N ASP A 403 -13.79 17.65 -4.41
CA ASP A 403 -12.38 17.70 -4.80
C ASP A 403 -12.09 18.92 -5.68
N GLN A 404 -11.86 20.06 -5.01
CA GLN A 404 -11.64 21.34 -5.69
C GLN A 404 -10.47 21.32 -6.67
N ARG A 405 -9.38 20.59 -6.37
CA ARG A 405 -8.23 20.49 -7.28
C ARG A 405 -8.63 19.81 -8.59
N CYS A 406 -9.41 18.74 -8.48
CA CYS A 406 -9.92 17.98 -9.63
C CYS A 406 -10.99 18.77 -10.41
N VAL A 407 -11.88 19.51 -9.72
CA VAL A 407 -12.87 20.40 -10.34
C VAL A 407 -12.18 21.44 -11.23
N VAL A 408 -11.21 22.17 -10.68
CA VAL A 408 -10.45 23.21 -11.41
C VAL A 408 -9.74 22.59 -12.62
N ALA A 409 -9.16 21.40 -12.46
CA ALA A 409 -8.48 20.71 -13.56
C ALA A 409 -9.41 20.37 -14.71
N ASN A 410 -10.57 19.77 -14.42
CA ASN A 410 -11.53 19.41 -15.46
C ASN A 410 -12.14 20.64 -16.14
N LEU A 411 -12.45 21.70 -15.41
CA LEU A 411 -12.93 22.96 -16.01
C LEU A 411 -11.89 23.56 -16.97
N ASN A 412 -10.61 23.57 -16.57
CA ASN A 412 -9.53 24.03 -17.43
C ASN A 412 -9.38 23.18 -18.70
N HIS A 413 -9.37 21.85 -18.57
CA HIS A 413 -9.24 20.95 -19.72
C HIS A 413 -10.43 21.07 -20.67
N LEU A 414 -11.66 21.10 -20.15
CA LEU A 414 -12.88 21.31 -20.94
C LEU A 414 -12.83 22.64 -21.70
N SER A 415 -12.45 23.73 -21.03
CA SER A 415 -12.28 25.04 -21.68
C SER A 415 -11.27 24.99 -22.82
N ARG A 416 -10.08 24.39 -22.60
CA ARG A 416 -9.05 24.23 -23.64
C ARG A 416 -9.52 23.38 -24.83
N MET A 417 -10.31 22.35 -24.58
CA MET A 417 -10.83 21.49 -25.63
C MET A 417 -11.92 22.18 -26.44
N GLN A 418 -12.81 22.92 -25.80
CA GLN A 418 -13.81 23.74 -26.47
C GLN A 418 -13.17 24.84 -27.32
N LEU A 419 -12.07 25.45 -26.86
CA LEU A 419 -11.26 26.36 -27.70
C LEU A 419 -10.71 25.65 -28.95
N LYS A 420 -10.21 24.42 -28.85
CA LYS A 420 -9.74 23.63 -30.00
C LYS A 420 -10.87 23.32 -30.99
N GLN A 421 -12.10 23.18 -30.52
CA GLN A 421 -13.30 22.99 -31.34
C GLN A 421 -13.96 24.31 -31.80
N GLN A 422 -13.36 25.47 -31.50
CA GLN A 422 -13.93 26.80 -31.79
C GLN A 422 -15.28 27.09 -31.10
N ALA A 423 -15.62 26.34 -30.03
CA ALA A 423 -16.79 26.56 -29.21
C ALA A 423 -16.50 27.65 -28.14
N PHE A 424 -16.34 28.90 -28.58
CA PHE A 424 -15.84 30.00 -27.74
C PHE A 424 -16.75 30.35 -26.56
N GLU A 425 -18.06 30.37 -26.75
CA GLU A 425 -19.02 30.65 -25.67
C GLU A 425 -18.95 29.60 -24.56
N GLY A 426 -18.88 28.32 -24.93
CA GLY A 426 -18.68 27.22 -23.98
C GLY A 426 -17.36 27.35 -23.23
N ALA A 427 -16.27 27.66 -23.94
CA ALA A 427 -14.95 27.81 -23.35
C ALA A 427 -14.88 28.93 -22.31
N ILE A 428 -15.54 30.06 -22.58
CA ILE A 428 -15.67 31.18 -21.63
C ILE A 428 -16.50 30.75 -20.42
N ALA A 429 -17.67 30.13 -20.62
CA ALA A 429 -18.52 29.67 -19.53
C ALA A 429 -17.79 28.69 -18.58
N ARG A 430 -17.01 27.75 -19.14
CA ARG A 430 -16.19 26.81 -18.34
C ARG A 430 -15.05 27.53 -17.60
N ALA A 431 -14.40 28.51 -18.23
CA ALA A 431 -13.32 29.28 -17.61
C ALA A 431 -13.81 30.21 -16.49
N SER A 432 -15.02 30.75 -16.60
CA SER A 432 -15.65 31.59 -15.56
C SER A 432 -16.19 30.80 -14.37
N GLY A 433 -16.20 29.46 -14.45
CA GLY A 433 -16.54 28.58 -13.33
C GLY A 433 -15.35 28.21 -12.43
N LEU A 434 -14.13 28.68 -12.77
CA LEU A 434 -12.93 28.64 -11.92
C LEU A 434 -12.94 29.80 -10.93
#